data_AF-A0A7Y7J0R6-F1
#
_entry.id   AF-A0A7Y7J0R6-F1
#
_cell.length_a   1.000
_cell.length_b   1.000
_cell.length_c   1.000
_cell.angle_alpha   90.00
_cell.angle_beta   90.00
_cell.angle_gamma   90.00
#
_symmetry.space_group_name_H-M   'P 1'
#
loop_
_entity.id
_entity.type
_entity.pdbx_description
1 polymer ?
#
loop_
_entity_poly.entity_id
_entity_poly.type
_entity_poly.pdbx_seq_one_letter_code
_entity_poly.pdbx_strand_id
1 'polypeptide(L)'
;TGLTLGRDARSVLITGVNANGPAWPAGLSTGQRLYAVNGRATRDQTAGTVAQWLLGEVGSKVTLLVGDARGRRTVVLRRASVPPETVFAYAADHVVVIRVTAFSADTAQEMSQYLDQASDDAHLRGLVVDLRGNRGGVLQQAVTTSALVLDRGVAAITNGRDPQANHVWAVQGGDMTGGVPIVVLVDGRTASAAE
;
A
#
# COMPACT_ATOMS: atom_id res chain seq x y z
N THR A 1 -6.02 10.17 7.73
CA THR A 1 -6.37 8.84 8.30
C THR A 1 -5.85 7.69 7.46
N GLY A 2 -5.61 7.89 6.15
CA GLY A 2 -5.15 6.81 5.27
C GLY A 2 -6.28 5.87 4.82
N LEU A 3 -7.52 6.38 4.74
CA LEU A 3 -8.67 5.61 4.25
C LEU A 3 -9.11 6.16 2.90
N THR A 4 -9.31 5.26 1.95
CA THR A 4 -10.03 5.54 0.70
C THR A 4 -11.45 5.01 0.85
N LEU A 5 -12.43 5.85 0.50
CA LEU A 5 -13.85 5.54 0.67
C LEU A 5 -14.54 5.36 -0.67
N GLY A 6 -15.41 4.37 -0.75
CA GLY A 6 -16.33 4.13 -1.86
C GLY A 6 -17.78 4.15 -1.40
N ARG A 7 -18.70 4.01 -2.36
CA ARG A 7 -20.14 3.94 -2.10
C ARG A 7 -20.69 2.60 -2.56
N ASP A 8 -21.46 1.96 -1.69
CA ASP A 8 -22.25 0.77 -1.98
C ASP A 8 -23.71 1.05 -1.58
N ALA A 9 -24.55 1.29 -2.57
CA ALA A 9 -25.94 1.73 -2.42
C ALA A 9 -26.07 2.95 -1.47
N ARG A 10 -26.55 2.73 -0.25
CA ARG A 10 -26.75 3.76 0.80
C ARG A 10 -25.67 3.77 1.88
N SER A 11 -24.65 2.92 1.74
CA SER A 11 -23.56 2.74 2.69
C SER A 11 -22.25 3.30 2.13
N VAL A 12 -21.38 3.75 3.02
CA VAL A 12 -19.99 4.10 2.70
C VAL A 12 -19.11 2.91 3.07
N LEU A 13 -18.29 2.47 2.11
CA LEU A 13 -17.35 1.37 2.28
C LEU A 13 -15.91 1.89 2.35
N ILE A 14 -15.08 1.21 3.12
CA ILE A 14 -13.64 1.33 3.03
C ILE A 14 -13.20 0.55 1.80
N THR A 15 -12.65 1.24 0.81
CA THR A 15 -12.16 0.63 -0.44
C THR A 15 -10.64 0.58 -0.53
N GLY A 16 -9.94 1.30 0.35
CA GLY A 16 -8.49 1.24 0.48
C GLY A 16 -8.06 1.65 1.89
N VAL A 17 -6.95 1.07 2.35
CA VAL A 17 -6.31 1.38 3.63
C VAL A 17 -4.83 1.54 3.35
N ASN A 18 -4.35 2.77 3.32
CA ASN A 18 -2.93 3.05 3.12
C ASN A 18 -2.13 2.47 4.30
N ALA A 19 -1.13 1.65 3.99
CA ALA A 19 -0.32 0.91 4.95
C ALA A 19 0.48 1.84 5.89
N ASN A 20 0.92 2.99 5.40
CA ASN A 20 1.56 4.04 6.20
C ASN A 20 0.57 4.97 6.92
N GLY A 21 -0.73 4.72 6.76
CA GLY A 21 -1.79 5.50 7.37
C GLY A 21 -2.17 5.02 8.78
N PRO A 22 -2.69 5.92 9.66
CA PRO A 22 -3.17 5.55 10.99
C PRO A 22 -4.25 4.44 11.03
N ALA A 23 -4.99 4.26 9.94
CA ALA A 23 -6.02 3.24 9.83
C ALA A 23 -5.47 1.81 9.76
N TRP A 24 -4.26 1.64 9.24
CA TRP A 24 -3.63 0.34 9.04
C TRP A 24 -3.34 -0.39 10.37
N PRO A 25 -2.55 0.16 11.30
CA PRO A 25 -2.28 -0.49 12.59
C PRO A 25 -3.54 -0.59 13.48
N ALA A 26 -4.64 0.09 13.13
CA ALA A 26 -5.93 -0.05 13.81
C ALA A 26 -6.75 -1.27 13.36
N GLY A 27 -6.21 -2.07 12.42
CA GLY A 27 -6.84 -3.26 11.86
C GLY A 27 -8.10 -2.93 11.04
N LEU A 28 -8.14 -1.75 10.42
CA LEU A 28 -9.16 -1.46 9.42
C LEU A 28 -8.80 -2.16 8.12
N SER A 29 -9.81 -2.64 7.41
CA SER A 29 -9.62 -3.41 6.19
C SER A 29 -10.65 -3.00 5.14
N THR A 30 -10.33 -3.25 3.88
CA THR A 30 -11.25 -3.04 2.77
C THR A 30 -12.50 -3.91 2.93
N GLY A 31 -13.63 -3.45 2.37
CA GLY A 31 -14.92 -4.11 2.48
C GLY A 31 -15.70 -3.80 3.76
N GLN A 32 -15.07 -3.23 4.79
CA GLN A 32 -15.77 -2.76 5.98
C GLN A 32 -16.67 -1.56 5.67
N ARG A 33 -17.85 -1.51 6.29
CA ARG A 33 -18.77 -0.38 6.27
C ARG A 33 -18.36 0.65 7.32
N LEU A 34 -18.29 1.91 6.91
CA LEU A 34 -18.13 3.05 7.80
C LEU A 34 -19.52 3.61 8.12
N TYR A 35 -19.98 3.44 9.35
CA TYR A 35 -21.33 3.82 9.82
C TYR A 35 -21.40 5.23 10.42
N ALA A 36 -20.33 5.69 11.08
CA ALA A 36 -20.26 7.03 11.64
C ALA A 36 -18.82 7.56 11.74
N VAL A 37 -18.67 8.88 11.67
CA VAL A 37 -17.43 9.62 11.94
C VAL A 37 -17.73 10.68 13.00
N ASN A 38 -17.03 10.63 14.14
CA ASN A 38 -17.25 11.50 15.29
C ASN A 38 -18.74 11.56 15.72
N GLY A 39 -19.41 10.40 15.73
CA GLY A 39 -20.83 10.28 16.05
C GLY A 39 -21.79 10.70 14.94
N ARG A 40 -21.31 11.34 13.86
CA ARG A 40 -22.13 11.71 12.70
C ARG A 40 -22.33 10.51 11.79
N ALA A 41 -23.59 10.10 11.59
CA ALA A 41 -23.95 8.99 10.72
C ALA A 41 -23.55 9.27 9.26
N THR A 42 -22.98 8.26 8.60
CA THR A 42 -22.57 8.31 7.20
C THR A 42 -23.67 7.87 6.22
N ARG A 43 -24.78 7.34 6.74
CA ARG A 43 -25.90 6.85 5.92
C ARG A 43 -26.38 7.97 4.98
N ASP A 44 -26.65 7.59 3.73
CA ASP A 44 -27.14 8.49 2.68
C ASP A 44 -26.14 9.59 2.24
N GLN A 45 -24.94 9.65 2.82
CA GLN A 45 -23.89 10.59 2.41
C GLN A 45 -23.08 10.08 1.22
N THR A 46 -22.44 10.99 0.51
CA THR A 46 -21.46 10.62 -0.54
C THR A 46 -20.12 10.23 0.09
N ALA A 47 -19.36 9.37 -0.59
CA ALA A 47 -18.00 9.02 -0.16
C ALA A 47 -17.11 10.28 -0.04
N GLY A 48 -17.24 11.23 -0.97
CA GLY A 48 -16.53 12.50 -0.92
C GLY A 48 -16.88 13.33 0.32
N THR A 49 -18.17 13.46 0.65
CA THR A 49 -18.62 14.17 1.87
C THR A 49 -18.05 13.53 3.13
N VAL A 50 -18.09 12.20 3.24
CA VAL A 50 -17.56 11.50 4.42
C VAL A 50 -16.04 11.58 4.47
N ALA A 51 -15.35 11.55 3.34
CA ALA A 51 -13.91 11.75 3.27
C ALA A 51 -13.49 13.11 3.85
N GLN A 52 -14.28 14.17 3.63
CA GLN A 52 -14.04 15.47 4.25
C GLN A 52 -14.12 15.42 5.78
N TRP A 53 -14.96 14.56 6.37
CA TRP A 53 -15.06 14.42 7.84
C TRP A 53 -13.85 13.72 8.45
N LEU A 54 -13.14 12.90 7.65
CA LEU A 54 -11.91 12.24 8.06
C LEU A 54 -10.73 13.21 8.10
N LEU A 55 -10.79 14.31 7.35
CA LEU A 55 -9.80 15.39 7.40
C LEU A 55 -9.88 16.15 8.74
N GLY A 56 -8.80 16.86 9.04
CA GLY A 56 -8.62 17.63 10.27
C GLY A 56 -7.15 17.80 10.59
N GLU A 57 -6.85 18.54 11.66
CA GLU A 57 -5.48 18.85 12.08
C GLU A 57 -4.67 17.58 12.36
N VAL A 58 -3.39 17.59 11.98
CA VAL A 58 -2.44 16.50 12.28
C VAL A 58 -2.34 16.32 13.80
N GLY A 59 -2.34 15.08 14.29
CA GLY A 59 -2.31 14.73 15.70
C GLY A 59 -3.68 14.69 16.39
N SER A 60 -4.70 15.34 15.83
CA SER A 60 -6.06 15.34 16.38
C SER A 60 -6.73 13.97 16.28
N LYS A 61 -7.70 13.70 17.15
CA LYS A 61 -8.43 12.41 17.18
C LYS A 61 -9.63 12.42 16.24
N VAL A 62 -9.92 11.25 15.65
CA VAL A 62 -11.17 10.96 14.94
C VAL A 62 -11.69 9.60 15.38
N THR A 63 -12.99 9.54 15.67
CA THR A 63 -13.67 8.33 16.13
C THR A 63 -14.51 7.76 14.98
N LEU A 64 -14.30 6.51 14.63
CA LEU A 64 -14.99 5.82 13.55
C LEU A 64 -15.84 4.69 14.12
N LEU A 65 -17.10 4.59 13.67
CA LEU A 65 -17.90 3.38 13.88
C LEU A 65 -17.83 2.56 12.59
N VAL A 66 -17.12 1.44 12.62
CA VAL A 66 -16.90 0.56 11.47
C VAL A 66 -17.47 -0.83 11.73
N GLY A 67 -17.74 -1.59 10.69
CA GLY A 67 -18.16 -2.98 10.86
C GLY A 67 -18.41 -3.72 9.56
N ASP A 68 -18.68 -5.02 9.70
CA ASP A 68 -19.01 -5.94 8.62
C ASP A 68 -20.17 -6.85 9.07
N ALA A 69 -20.31 -8.04 8.46
CA ALA A 69 -21.34 -9.02 8.84
C ALA A 69 -21.18 -9.56 10.29
N ARG A 70 -19.99 -9.46 10.89
CA ARG A 70 -19.67 -9.98 12.23
C ARG A 70 -20.03 -8.99 13.34
N GLY A 71 -20.27 -7.72 13.02
CA GLY A 71 -20.67 -6.70 13.99
C GLY A 71 -20.04 -5.34 13.73
N ARG A 72 -20.25 -4.41 14.68
CA ARG A 72 -19.71 -3.05 14.64
C ARG A 72 -18.77 -2.81 15.80
N ARG A 73 -17.72 -2.03 15.57
CA ARG A 73 -16.78 -1.60 16.60
C ARG A 73 -16.40 -0.14 16.42
N THR A 74 -16.07 0.51 17.53
CA THR A 74 -15.55 1.88 17.55
C THR A 74 -14.03 1.84 17.48
N VAL A 75 -13.45 2.62 16.56
CA VAL A 75 -12.01 2.76 16.38
C VAL A 75 -11.65 4.23 16.50
N VAL A 76 -10.68 4.55 17.36
CA VAL A 76 -10.18 5.93 17.50
C VAL A 76 -8.82 6.01 16.82
N LEU A 77 -8.72 6.89 15.82
CA LEU A 77 -7.48 7.15 15.10
C LEU A 77 -6.93 8.52 15.48
N ARG A 78 -5.61 8.67 15.39
CA ARG A 78 -4.95 9.98 15.35
C ARG A 78 -4.71 10.36 13.91
N ARG A 79 -5.08 11.57 13.50
CA ARG A 79 -4.83 12.07 12.14
C ARG A 79 -3.33 12.25 11.94
N ALA A 80 -2.85 11.92 10.76
CA ALA A 80 -1.47 12.12 10.33
C ALA A 80 -1.47 12.60 8.88
N SER A 81 -0.39 13.25 8.48
CA SER A 81 -0.07 13.41 7.06
C SER A 81 0.22 12.03 6.50
N VAL A 82 -0.55 11.61 5.49
CA VAL A 82 -0.37 10.31 4.85
C VAL A 82 0.07 10.58 3.41
N PRO A 83 1.21 10.02 2.98
CA PRO A 83 1.65 10.12 1.59
C PRO A 83 0.61 9.49 0.65
N PRO A 84 0.61 9.86 -0.65
CA PRO A 84 -0.18 9.15 -1.65
C PRO A 84 0.15 7.65 -1.63
N GLU A 85 -0.88 6.82 -1.62
CA GLU A 85 -0.71 5.36 -1.69
C GLU A 85 -0.17 4.97 -3.08
N THR A 86 0.95 4.27 -3.09
CA THR A 86 1.59 3.83 -4.35
C THR A 86 1.51 2.32 -4.53
N VAL A 87 1.32 1.58 -3.44
CA VAL A 87 1.26 0.13 -3.41
C VAL A 87 -0.14 -0.34 -2.99
N PHE A 88 -0.71 -1.25 -3.76
CA PHE A 88 -2.00 -1.87 -3.49
C PHE A 88 -1.82 -3.39 -3.50
N ALA A 89 -2.34 -4.11 -2.51
CA ALA A 89 -2.26 -5.55 -2.49
C ALA A 89 -3.62 -6.22 -2.38
N TYR A 90 -3.72 -7.42 -2.94
CA TYR A 90 -4.82 -8.36 -2.69
C TYR A 90 -4.31 -9.80 -2.79
N ALA A 91 -4.97 -10.71 -2.09
CA ALA A 91 -4.69 -12.14 -2.16
C ALA A 91 -5.79 -12.86 -2.95
N ALA A 92 -5.38 -13.80 -3.80
CA ALA A 92 -6.28 -14.69 -4.54
C ALA A 92 -5.63 -16.08 -4.63
N ASP A 93 -6.33 -17.13 -4.19
CA ASP A 93 -5.88 -18.53 -4.28
C ASP A 93 -4.43 -18.78 -3.81
N HIS A 94 -4.08 -18.24 -2.64
CA HIS A 94 -2.74 -18.29 -2.05
C HIS A 94 -1.63 -17.62 -2.88
N VAL A 95 -2.00 -16.76 -3.83
CA VAL A 95 -1.10 -15.86 -4.54
C VAL A 95 -1.40 -14.44 -4.08
N VAL A 96 -0.36 -13.70 -3.72
CA VAL A 96 -0.50 -12.27 -3.42
C VAL A 96 -0.14 -11.47 -4.65
N VAL A 97 -0.99 -10.51 -5.01
CA VAL A 97 -0.74 -9.56 -6.09
C VAL A 97 -0.47 -8.21 -5.44
N ILE A 98 0.73 -7.68 -5.65
CA ILE A 98 1.14 -6.34 -5.23
C ILE A 98 1.27 -5.47 -6.47
N ARG A 99 0.41 -4.46 -6.58
CA ARG A 99 0.45 -3.48 -7.65
C ARG A 99 1.18 -2.23 -7.18
N VAL A 100 2.26 -1.86 -7.87
CA VAL A 100 3.03 -0.65 -7.61
C VAL A 100 2.81 0.33 -8.75
N THR A 101 2.18 1.47 -8.45
CA THR A 101 1.77 2.46 -9.46
C THR A 101 2.85 3.52 -9.75
N ALA A 102 3.75 3.77 -8.79
CA ALA A 102 4.93 4.62 -8.92
C ALA A 102 5.92 4.29 -7.80
N PHE A 103 7.20 4.61 -7.97
CA PHE A 103 8.21 4.53 -6.90
C PHE A 103 8.34 5.88 -6.18
N SER A 104 7.66 5.99 -5.04
CA SER A 104 7.71 7.15 -4.13
C SER A 104 8.53 6.83 -2.88
N ALA A 105 8.72 7.83 -2.01
CA ALA A 105 9.56 7.73 -0.81
C ALA A 105 9.18 6.58 0.12
N ASP A 106 7.91 6.15 0.13
CA ASP A 106 7.41 5.17 1.08
C ASP A 106 7.05 3.82 0.42
N THR A 107 7.27 3.67 -0.89
CA THR A 107 6.86 2.48 -1.65
C THR A 107 7.45 1.18 -1.10
N ALA A 108 8.74 1.18 -0.75
CA ALA A 108 9.37 -0.01 -0.17
C ALA A 108 8.75 -0.39 1.18
N GLN A 109 8.45 0.61 2.03
CA GLN A 109 7.80 0.39 3.32
C GLN A 109 6.35 -0.09 3.15
N GLU A 110 5.59 0.44 2.18
CA GLU A 110 4.24 -0.05 1.89
C GLU A 110 4.28 -1.52 1.45
N MET A 111 5.17 -1.87 0.53
CA MET A 111 5.31 -3.25 0.05
C MET A 111 5.76 -4.21 1.15
N SER A 112 6.71 -3.82 2.01
CA SER A 112 7.18 -4.69 3.09
C SER A 112 6.05 -5.06 4.06
N GLN A 113 5.17 -4.12 4.38
CA GLN A 113 4.03 -4.39 5.27
C GLN A 113 3.01 -5.36 4.65
N TYR A 114 2.80 -5.29 3.33
CA TYR A 114 1.96 -6.27 2.64
C TYR A 114 2.62 -7.65 2.57
N LEU A 115 3.95 -7.71 2.39
CA LEU A 115 4.70 -8.96 2.41
C LEU A 115 4.71 -9.61 3.79
N ASP A 116 4.87 -8.84 4.86
CA ASP A 116 4.75 -9.35 6.24
C ASP A 116 3.39 -10.02 6.46
N GLN A 117 2.30 -9.35 6.08
CA GLN A 117 0.95 -9.92 6.18
C GLN A 117 0.76 -11.15 5.30
N ALA A 118 1.40 -11.19 4.13
CA ALA A 118 1.36 -12.35 3.24
C ALA A 118 2.14 -13.53 3.82
N SER A 119 3.24 -13.26 4.53
CA SER A 119 4.10 -14.29 5.13
C SER A 119 3.40 -15.06 6.26
N ASP A 120 2.36 -14.47 6.87
CA ASP A 120 1.51 -15.14 7.86
C ASP A 120 0.64 -16.25 7.23
N ASP A 121 0.43 -16.24 5.91
CA ASP A 121 -0.23 -17.33 5.19
C ASP A 121 0.77 -18.46 4.91
N ALA A 122 0.72 -19.51 5.74
CA ALA A 122 1.52 -20.74 5.58
C ALA A 122 1.31 -21.46 4.23
N HIS A 123 0.30 -21.06 3.45
CA HIS A 123 0.01 -21.61 2.14
C HIS A 123 0.44 -20.73 0.99
N LEU A 124 1.10 -19.58 1.21
CA LEU A 124 1.57 -18.68 0.15
C LEU A 124 2.34 -19.46 -0.93
N ARG A 125 1.83 -19.41 -2.17
CA ARG A 125 2.37 -20.16 -3.32
C ARG A 125 3.13 -19.29 -4.31
N GLY A 126 2.98 -17.97 -4.22
CA GLY A 126 3.65 -17.06 -5.13
C GLY A 126 3.26 -15.60 -4.94
N LEU A 127 4.06 -14.74 -5.56
CA LEU A 127 3.90 -13.29 -5.56
C LEU A 127 3.80 -12.80 -7.01
N VAL A 128 2.83 -11.93 -7.28
CA VAL A 128 2.75 -11.18 -8.53
C VAL A 128 3.02 -9.71 -8.24
N VAL A 129 4.03 -9.14 -8.87
CA VAL A 129 4.30 -7.69 -8.83
C VAL A 129 3.78 -7.05 -10.11
N ASP A 130 2.69 -6.28 -10.01
CA ASP A 130 2.07 -5.60 -11.14
C ASP A 130 2.60 -4.17 -11.28
N LEU A 131 3.45 -3.95 -12.29
CA LEU A 131 4.06 -2.68 -12.65
C LEU A 131 3.44 -2.06 -13.92
N ARG A 132 2.31 -2.58 -14.40
CA ARG A 132 1.66 -2.05 -15.61
C ARG A 132 1.23 -0.60 -15.41
N GLY A 133 1.62 0.26 -16.34
CA GLY A 133 1.37 1.70 -16.27
C GLY A 133 2.28 2.49 -15.31
N ASN A 134 3.22 1.83 -14.62
CA ASN A 134 4.16 2.49 -13.71
C ASN A 134 5.29 3.17 -14.51
N ARG A 135 5.36 4.51 -14.44
CA ARG A 135 6.36 5.31 -15.18
C ARG A 135 7.68 5.52 -14.44
N GLY A 136 7.91 4.76 -13.38
CA GLY A 136 9.11 4.83 -12.54
C GLY A 136 8.92 5.70 -11.31
N GLY A 137 9.94 6.50 -11.00
CA GLY A 137 10.00 7.30 -9.78
C GLY A 137 11.42 7.35 -9.22
N VAL A 138 11.54 7.32 -7.90
CA VAL A 138 12.82 7.39 -7.21
C VAL A 138 13.58 6.08 -7.37
N LEU A 139 14.74 6.10 -8.06
CA LEU A 139 15.57 4.91 -8.30
C LEU A 139 15.94 4.16 -7.01
N GLN A 140 16.36 4.89 -5.96
CA GLN A 140 16.66 4.29 -4.66
C GLN A 140 15.47 3.49 -4.11
N GLN A 141 14.24 3.95 -4.33
CA GLN A 141 13.04 3.27 -3.85
C GLN A 141 12.74 2.01 -4.65
N ALA A 142 12.99 2.01 -5.96
CA ALA A 142 12.93 0.79 -6.76
C ALA A 142 13.97 -0.25 -6.30
N VAL A 143 15.21 0.19 -6.06
CA VAL A 143 16.27 -0.67 -5.52
C VAL A 143 15.88 -1.25 -4.16
N THR A 144 15.44 -0.40 -3.21
CA THR A 144 15.01 -0.86 -1.89
C THR A 144 13.79 -1.78 -1.96
N THR A 145 12.84 -1.52 -2.87
CA THR A 145 11.68 -2.40 -3.08
C THR A 145 12.09 -3.77 -3.64
N SER A 146 13.03 -3.80 -4.60
CA SER A 146 13.56 -5.05 -5.14
C SER A 146 14.30 -5.88 -4.09
N ALA A 147 14.94 -5.21 -3.12
CA ALA A 147 15.66 -5.86 -2.04
C ALA A 147 14.74 -6.64 -1.07
N LEU A 148 13.43 -6.38 -1.07
CA LEU A 148 12.45 -7.12 -0.27
C LEU A 148 12.23 -8.55 -0.79
N VAL A 149 12.60 -8.81 -2.05
CA VAL A 149 12.35 -10.08 -2.74
C VAL A 149 13.62 -10.72 -3.32
N LEU A 150 14.79 -10.16 -2.98
CA LEU A 150 16.10 -10.58 -3.46
C LEU A 150 17.06 -10.62 -2.27
N ASP A 151 17.78 -11.73 -2.07
CA ASP A 151 18.75 -11.82 -0.98
C ASP A 151 20.01 -10.99 -1.21
N ARG A 152 20.50 -10.97 -2.46
CA ARG A 152 21.76 -10.31 -2.84
C ARG A 152 21.83 -10.09 -4.34
N GLY A 153 22.71 -9.20 -4.76
CA GLY A 153 23.02 -8.95 -6.16
C GLY A 153 23.16 -7.48 -6.46
N VAL A 154 23.28 -7.15 -7.75
CA VAL A 154 23.25 -5.77 -8.23
C VAL A 154 21.86 -5.51 -8.81
N ALA A 155 21.14 -4.54 -8.26
CA ALA A 155 19.84 -4.12 -8.76
C ALA A 155 19.97 -3.20 -9.98
N ALA A 156 20.88 -2.22 -9.91
CA ALA A 156 21.10 -1.27 -10.99
C ALA A 156 22.54 -0.77 -11.02
N ILE A 157 22.97 -0.30 -12.19
CA ILE A 157 24.24 0.42 -12.36
C ILE A 157 23.93 1.72 -13.07
N THR A 158 24.33 2.84 -12.50
CA THR A 158 24.28 4.15 -13.16
C THR A 158 25.66 4.49 -13.69
N ASN A 159 25.72 4.98 -14.93
CA ASN A 159 26.94 5.48 -15.56
C ASN A 159 26.65 6.87 -16.13
N GLY A 160 27.41 7.87 -15.70
CA GLY A 160 27.24 9.26 -16.08
C GLY A 160 28.50 9.87 -16.68
N ARG A 161 28.34 11.06 -17.28
CA ARG A 161 29.48 11.86 -17.76
C ARG A 161 30.36 12.36 -16.61
N ASP A 162 29.73 12.67 -15.47
CA ASP A 162 30.44 12.92 -14.22
C ASP A 162 30.74 11.58 -13.54
N PRO A 163 32.01 11.23 -13.28
CA PRO A 163 32.36 10.00 -12.58
C PRO A 163 31.71 9.86 -11.20
N GLN A 164 31.32 10.96 -10.53
CA GLN A 164 30.61 10.93 -9.25
C GLN A 164 29.15 10.44 -9.39
N ALA A 165 28.59 10.45 -10.60
CA ALA A 165 27.28 9.87 -10.88
C ALA A 165 27.31 8.36 -11.12
N ASN A 166 28.51 7.77 -11.22
CA ASN A 166 28.66 6.33 -11.38
C ASN A 166 28.37 5.65 -10.05
N HIS A 167 27.41 4.72 -10.04
CA HIS A 167 27.01 4.03 -8.83
C HIS A 167 26.57 2.60 -9.11
N VAL A 168 26.95 1.69 -8.23
CA VAL A 168 26.48 0.30 -8.24
C VAL A 168 25.48 0.16 -7.10
N TRP A 169 24.21 0.04 -7.47
CA TRP A 169 23.11 -0.13 -6.53
C TRP A 169 22.99 -1.61 -6.19
N ALA A 170 23.70 -2.02 -5.14
CA ALA A 170 23.65 -3.39 -4.66
C ALA A 170 22.42 -3.63 -3.77
N VAL A 171 21.81 -4.80 -3.92
CA VAL A 171 20.78 -5.29 -3.01
C VAL A 171 21.46 -5.69 -1.70
N GLN A 172 21.09 -5.02 -0.61
CA GLN A 172 21.46 -5.37 0.76
C GLN A 172 20.31 -6.13 1.43
N GLY A 173 19.81 -7.16 0.73
CA GLY A 173 18.50 -7.73 0.93
C GLY A 173 18.34 -8.71 2.09
N GLY A 174 17.16 -9.32 2.09
CA GLY A 174 16.68 -10.35 3.02
C GLY A 174 15.29 -10.74 2.54
N ASP A 175 15.22 -11.67 1.58
CA ASP A 175 13.99 -12.04 0.88
C ASP A 175 12.86 -12.34 1.86
N MET A 176 11.86 -11.45 1.89
CA MET A 176 10.71 -11.55 2.77
C MET A 176 9.69 -12.58 2.28
N THR A 177 9.87 -13.07 1.05
CA THR A 177 8.91 -13.99 0.40
C THR A 177 9.21 -15.46 0.72
N GLY A 178 10.37 -15.75 1.34
CA GLY A 178 10.78 -17.13 1.64
C GLY A 178 11.04 -17.97 0.38
N GLY A 179 11.45 -17.34 -0.71
CA GLY A 179 11.77 -18.00 -1.97
C GLY A 179 10.57 -18.48 -2.79
N VAL A 180 9.35 -17.99 -2.53
CA VAL A 180 8.19 -18.35 -3.36
C VAL A 180 8.38 -17.82 -4.80
N PRO A 181 7.83 -18.49 -5.82
CA PRO A 181 7.89 -18.00 -7.20
C PRO A 181 7.31 -16.58 -7.35
N ILE A 182 8.04 -15.73 -8.08
CA ILE A 182 7.67 -14.33 -8.34
C ILE A 182 7.43 -14.12 -9.82
N VAL A 183 6.33 -13.46 -10.17
CA VAL A 183 6.01 -13.01 -11.53
C VAL A 183 5.91 -11.48 -11.52
N VAL A 184 6.58 -10.83 -12.47
CA VAL A 184 6.46 -9.37 -12.67
C VAL A 184 5.64 -9.11 -13.92
N LEU A 185 4.58 -8.30 -13.80
CA LEU A 185 3.75 -7.87 -14.92
C LEU A 185 4.13 -6.46 -15.35
N VAL A 186 4.42 -6.29 -16.63
CA VAL A 186 4.76 -5.01 -17.26
C VAL A 186 3.88 -4.76 -18.49
N ASP A 187 3.71 -3.51 -18.90
CA ASP A 187 3.05 -3.14 -20.16
C ASP A 187 3.88 -2.11 -20.93
N GLY A 188 3.43 -1.69 -22.12
CA GLY A 188 4.13 -0.69 -22.94
C GLY A 188 4.20 0.71 -22.32
N ARG A 189 3.73 0.90 -21.08
CA ARG A 189 3.84 2.15 -20.31
C ARG A 189 4.71 1.99 -19.06
N THR A 190 5.22 0.80 -18.78
CA THR A 190 6.23 0.57 -17.74
C THR A 190 7.55 1.22 -18.18
N ALA A 191 8.17 2.05 -17.33
CA ALA A 191 9.36 2.82 -17.71
C ALA A 191 10.24 3.23 -16.51
N SER A 192 11.50 3.58 -16.80
CA SER A 192 12.46 4.16 -15.86
C SER A 192 12.72 3.26 -14.64
N ALA A 193 12.54 3.74 -13.41
CA ALA A 193 12.78 2.93 -12.20
C ALA A 193 11.92 1.66 -12.10
N ALA A 194 10.89 1.51 -12.94
CA ALA A 194 10.07 0.31 -13.03
C ALA A 194 10.59 -0.74 -14.02
N GLU A 195 11.57 -0.40 -14.86
CA GLU A 195 12.32 -1.34 -15.71
C GLU A 195 13.49 -1.96 -14.93
#